data_AF-A0A268KDN1-F1
#
_entry.id   AF-A0A268KDN1-F1
#
_cell.length_a   1.000
_cell.length_b   1.000
_cell.length_c   1.000
_cell.angle_alpha   90.00
_cell.angle_beta   90.00
_cell.angle_gamma   90.00
#
_symmetry.space_group_name_H-M   'P 1'
#
loop_
_entity.id
_entity.type
_entity.pdbx_description
1 polymer ?
#
loop_
_entity_poly.entity_id
_entity_poly.type
_entity_poly.pdbx_seq_one_letter_code
_entity_poly.pdbx_strand_id
1 'polypeptide(L)'
;MLRNFTGHFLVDRNESSYENLSITIHPPGPTEDVIAFGYDEAFTAETIQEDGSVFFNLGYVPSNTNADIRVAYPAGLFPNATTTADKPMKEDILKAEQELIEQAAADAKTRKHFQRLAR
;
A
#
# COMPACT_ATOMS: atom_id res chain seq x y z
N MET A 1 3.79 17.78 -8.62
CA MET A 1 2.89 17.41 -7.50
C MET A 1 2.33 16.01 -7.78
N LEU A 2 2.30 15.14 -6.77
CA LEU A 2 1.64 13.84 -6.85
C LEU A 2 0.22 13.93 -6.30
N ARG A 3 -0.71 13.19 -6.93
CA ARG A 3 -2.03 12.90 -6.40
C ARG A 3 -1.98 11.58 -5.64
N ASN A 4 -2.50 11.60 -4.42
CA ASN A 4 -2.57 10.46 -3.52
C ASN A 4 -3.95 9.81 -3.61
N PHE A 5 -4.00 8.50 -3.79
CA PHE A 5 -5.21 7.70 -3.71
C PHE A 5 -5.04 6.69 -2.56
N THR A 6 -5.88 6.86 -1.53
CA THR A 6 -5.99 5.93 -0.41
C THR A 6 -7.27 5.14 -0.59
N GLY A 7 -7.16 3.83 -0.76
CA GLY A 7 -8.30 2.94 -0.84
C GLY A 7 -8.20 1.90 0.26
N HIS A 8 -9.27 1.77 1.05
CA HIS A 8 -9.49 0.58 1.85
C HIS A 8 -10.14 -0.45 0.93
N PHE A 9 -9.34 -1.36 0.38
CA PHE A 9 -9.88 -2.38 -0.54
C PHE A 9 -10.57 -3.50 0.25
N LEU A 10 -10.10 -3.76 1.47
CA LEU A 10 -10.80 -4.56 2.47
C LEU A 10 -11.05 -3.67 3.70
N VAL A 11 -12.28 -3.19 3.85
CA VAL A 11 -12.69 -2.41 5.03
C VAL A 11 -13.36 -3.36 6.01
N ASP A 12 -12.81 -3.43 7.22
CA ASP A 12 -13.36 -4.02 8.45
C ASP A 12 -14.45 -5.08 8.23
N ARG A 13 -14.02 -6.35 8.23
CA ARG A 13 -14.79 -7.60 7.98
C ARG A 13 -14.88 -8.00 6.51
N ASN A 14 -13.75 -8.41 5.95
CA ASN A 14 -13.85 -9.49 4.98
C ASN A 14 -14.53 -10.71 5.66
N GLU A 15 -15.82 -10.95 5.36
CA GLU A 15 -16.65 -11.97 6.03
C GLU A 15 -16.12 -13.39 5.80
N SER A 16 -15.31 -13.60 4.76
CA SER A 16 -14.82 -14.92 4.33
C SER A 16 -13.38 -14.82 3.85
N SER A 17 -12.59 -15.88 3.96
CA SER A 17 -11.22 -15.84 3.45
C SER A 17 -11.20 -15.75 1.92
N TYR A 18 -10.21 -15.07 1.36
CA TYR A 18 -9.87 -15.16 -0.06
C TYR A 18 -8.70 -16.13 -0.24
N GLU A 19 -8.79 -17.00 -1.24
CA GLU A 19 -7.74 -18.00 -1.49
C GLU A 19 -6.59 -17.47 -2.34
N ASN A 20 -6.89 -16.62 -3.33
CA ASN A 20 -5.90 -16.05 -4.23
C ASN A 20 -6.33 -14.65 -4.71
N LEU A 21 -6.20 -13.66 -3.83
CA LEU A 21 -6.52 -12.27 -4.10
C LEU A 21 -5.35 -11.56 -4.77
N SER A 22 -5.64 -10.86 -5.85
CA SER A 22 -4.73 -9.90 -6.47
C SER A 22 -5.50 -8.63 -6.82
N ILE A 23 -4.79 -7.50 -6.79
CA ILE A 23 -5.35 -6.17 -7.08
C ILE A 23 -4.44 -5.50 -8.10
N THR A 24 -5.00 -5.03 -9.21
CA THR A 24 -4.25 -4.25 -10.20
C THR A 24 -4.84 -2.84 -10.30
N ILE A 25 -3.98 -1.83 -10.15
CA ILE A 25 -4.33 -0.42 -10.29
C ILE A 25 -3.71 0.10 -11.57
N HIS A 26 -4.55 0.65 -12.46
CA HIS A 26 -4.10 1.23 -13.72
C HIS A 26 -4.20 2.76 -13.67
N PRO A 27 -3.13 3.51 -13.99
CA PRO A 27 -3.21 4.95 -14.16
C PRO A 27 -3.95 5.31 -15.46
N PRO A 28 -4.49 6.54 -15.58
CA PRO A 28 -5.12 7.02 -16.82
C PRO A 28 -4.18 7.10 -18.05
N GLY A 29 -2.87 7.08 -17.83
CA GLY A 29 -1.84 7.08 -18.85
C GLY A 29 -0.50 6.60 -18.30
N PRO A 30 0.45 6.22 -19.16
CA PRO A 30 1.72 5.63 -18.75
C PRO A 30 2.57 6.61 -17.94
N THR A 31 3.25 6.10 -16.92
CA THR A 31 4.08 6.93 -16.03
C THR A 31 5.09 6.10 -15.23
N GLU A 32 6.22 6.73 -14.90
CA GLU A 32 7.28 6.12 -14.07
C GLU A 32 7.31 6.69 -12.62
N ASP A 33 6.71 7.85 -12.37
CA ASP A 33 6.71 8.50 -11.03
C ASP A 33 5.52 8.00 -10.19
N VAL A 34 5.58 6.71 -9.86
CA VAL A 34 4.58 6.00 -9.06
C VAL A 34 5.14 5.71 -7.68
N ILE A 35 4.33 5.95 -6.64
CA ILE A 35 4.61 5.46 -5.28
C ILE A 35 3.48 4.53 -4.91
N ALA A 36 3.79 3.31 -4.49
CA ALA A 36 2.79 2.35 -4.05
C ALA A 36 3.32 1.52 -2.89
N PHE A 37 2.45 1.26 -1.92
CA PHE A 37 2.73 0.35 -0.81
C PHE A 37 1.42 -0.09 -0.16
N GLY A 38 1.43 -1.28 0.45
CA GLY A 38 0.31 -1.82 1.21
C GLY A 38 0.53 -1.81 2.72
N TYR A 39 -0.58 -1.97 3.45
CA TYR A 39 -0.64 -2.19 4.90
C TYR A 39 -1.25 -3.57 5.16
N ASP A 40 -1.04 -4.10 6.37
CA ASP A 40 -1.58 -5.39 6.79
C ASP A 40 -1.24 -6.52 5.79
N GLU A 41 -2.23 -7.27 5.29
CA GLU A 41 -2.01 -8.37 4.33
C GLU A 41 -1.50 -7.90 2.96
N ALA A 42 -1.56 -6.60 2.67
CA ALA A 42 -0.98 -6.02 1.45
C ALA A 42 0.46 -5.51 1.64
N PHE A 43 1.03 -5.58 2.84
CA PHE A 43 2.39 -5.09 3.07
C PHE A 43 3.42 -5.83 2.22
N THR A 44 4.23 -5.09 1.45
CA THR A 44 5.25 -5.60 0.51
C THR A 44 4.70 -6.47 -0.63
N ALA A 45 3.39 -6.43 -0.88
CA ALA A 45 2.74 -7.23 -1.92
C ALA A 45 2.78 -6.55 -3.30
N GLU A 46 3.21 -5.28 -3.37
CA GLU A 46 3.22 -4.48 -4.58
C GLU A 46 4.36 -4.80 -5.56
N THR A 47 4.06 -4.62 -6.84
CA THR A 47 5.03 -4.57 -7.93
C THR A 47 4.58 -3.47 -8.89
N ILE A 48 5.41 -2.45 -9.08
CA ILE A 48 5.18 -1.39 -10.06
C ILE A 48 5.64 -1.90 -11.43
N GLN A 49 4.76 -1.84 -12.41
CA GLN A 49 5.02 -2.28 -13.78
C GLN A 49 5.56 -1.12 -14.64
N GLU A 50 6.15 -1.45 -15.80
CA GLU A 50 6.76 -0.48 -16.72
C GLU A 50 5.77 0.58 -17.25
N ASP A 51 4.48 0.24 -17.34
CA ASP A 51 3.43 1.16 -17.79
C ASP A 51 2.88 2.05 -16.66
N GLY A 52 3.42 1.93 -15.44
CA GLY A 52 2.95 2.63 -14.25
C GLY A 52 1.75 1.98 -13.57
N SER A 53 1.27 0.82 -14.05
CA SER A 53 0.30 0.04 -13.29
C SER A 53 0.95 -0.58 -12.06
N VAL A 54 0.15 -0.83 -11.03
CA VAL A 54 0.62 -1.44 -9.78
C VAL A 54 -0.13 -2.74 -9.57
N PHE A 55 0.60 -3.84 -9.47
CA PHE A 55 0.07 -5.15 -9.18
C PHE A 55 0.36 -5.51 -7.72
N PHE A 56 -0.67 -5.81 -6.94
CA PHE A 56 -0.56 -6.36 -5.60
C PHE A 56 -0.92 -7.84 -5.64
N ASN A 57 0.01 -8.69 -5.20
CA ASN A 57 -0.19 -10.13 -5.12
C ASN A 57 -0.33 -10.58 -3.66
N LEU A 58 -1.55 -10.62 -3.15
CA LEU A 58 -1.82 -10.92 -1.74
C LEU A 58 -1.93 -12.42 -1.49
N GLY A 59 -2.37 -13.20 -2.49
CA GLY A 59 -2.57 -14.64 -2.33
C GLY A 59 -3.70 -14.94 -1.34
N TYR A 60 -3.41 -15.74 -0.31
CA TYR A 60 -4.41 -16.07 0.72
C TYR A 60 -4.58 -14.89 1.68
N VAL A 61 -5.82 -14.41 1.82
CA VAL A 61 -6.18 -13.36 2.78
C VAL A 61 -7.21 -13.94 3.76
N PRO A 62 -6.88 -14.08 5.05
CA PRO A 62 -7.81 -14.63 6.04
C PRO A 62 -9.10 -13.82 6.16
N SER A 63 -10.13 -14.43 6.76
CA SER A 63 -11.32 -13.66 7.15
C SER A 63 -10.96 -12.76 8.33
N ASN A 64 -11.63 -11.61 8.43
CA ASN A 64 -11.41 -10.61 9.49
C ASN A 64 -10.00 -10.00 9.53
N THR A 65 -9.24 -10.06 8.44
CA THR A 65 -8.02 -9.26 8.26
C THR A 65 -8.25 -8.15 7.25
N ASN A 66 -7.40 -7.13 7.29
CA ASN A 66 -7.44 -5.98 6.39
C ASN A 66 -6.32 -6.09 5.35
N ALA A 67 -6.53 -5.41 4.23
CA ALA A 67 -5.52 -5.20 3.22
C ALA A 67 -5.77 -3.82 2.60
N ASP A 68 -5.08 -2.82 3.15
CA ASP A 68 -5.16 -1.46 2.64
C ASP A 68 -4.01 -1.22 1.67
N ILE A 69 -4.28 -0.50 0.58
CA ILE A 69 -3.25 -0.09 -0.36
C ILE A 69 -3.28 1.42 -0.55
N ARG A 70 -2.09 1.97 -0.75
CA ARG A 70 -1.89 3.36 -1.10
C ARG A 70 -1.12 3.44 -2.39
N VAL A 71 -1.64 4.22 -3.33
CA VAL A 71 -1.01 4.46 -4.63
C VAL A 71 -1.05 5.95 -4.93
N ALA A 72 0.07 6.49 -5.41
CA ALA A 72 0.19 7.88 -5.80
C ALA A 72 0.78 8.01 -7.20
N TYR A 73 0.20 8.93 -7.96
CA TYR A 73 0.49 9.16 -9.38
C TYR A 73 0.70 10.66 -9.65
N PRO A 74 1.34 11.05 -10.76
CA PRO A 74 1.47 12.46 -11.12
C PRO A 74 0.11 13.13 -11.32
N ALA A 75 -0.05 14.33 -10.75
CA ALA A 75 -1.32 15.04 -10.78
C ALA A 75 -1.83 15.35 -12.20
N GLY A 76 -0.90 15.52 -13.15
CA GLY A 76 -1.19 15.79 -14.56
C GLY A 76 -1.92 14.67 -15.29
N LEU A 77 -1.90 13.43 -14.75
CA LEU A 77 -2.66 12.31 -15.32
C LEU A 77 -4.17 12.38 -15.00
N PHE A 78 -4.56 13.25 -14.06
CA PHE A 78 -5.94 13.38 -13.62
C PHE A 78 -6.42 14.84 -13.77
N PRO A 79 -6.58 15.34 -15.02
CA PRO A 79 -6.95 16.73 -15.28
C PRO A 79 -8.36 17.06 -14.76
N ASN A 80 -9.25 16.06 -14.70
CA ASN A 80 -10.64 16.22 -14.28
C ASN A 80 -10.89 15.87 -12.81
N ALA A 81 -9.87 15.45 -12.06
CA ALA A 81 -10.04 15.10 -10.66
C ALA A 81 -10.01 16.34 -9.77
N THR A 82 -11.03 16.49 -8.93
CA THR A 82 -11.10 17.55 -7.92
C THR A 82 -9.88 17.47 -7.00
N THR A 83 -9.20 18.59 -6.79
CA THR A 83 -8.11 18.70 -5.84
C THR A 83 -8.69 18.67 -4.42
N THR A 84 -8.37 17.64 -3.66
CA THR A 84 -8.82 17.48 -2.27
C THR A 84 -7.92 18.24 -1.28
N ALA A 85 -6.66 18.46 -1.64
CA ALA A 85 -5.72 19.31 -0.91
C ALA A 85 -4.65 19.85 -1.88
N ASP A 86 -4.46 21.17 -1.89
CA ASP A 86 -3.42 21.82 -2.71
C ASP A 86 -2.12 21.95 -1.91
N LYS A 87 -1.47 20.81 -1.67
CA LYS A 87 -0.19 20.73 -0.98
C LYS A 87 0.70 19.64 -1.58
N PRO A 88 2.04 19.79 -1.50
CA PRO A 88 2.95 18.71 -1.90
C PRO A 88 2.72 17.49 -1.00
N MET A 89 2.22 16.39 -1.58
CA MET A 89 1.91 15.15 -0.84
C MET A 89 3.05 14.12 -0.89
N LYS A 90 4.06 14.31 -1.75
CA LYS A 90 5.12 13.29 -1.99
C LYS A 90 5.89 12.96 -0.71
N GLU A 91 6.31 13.97 0.04
CA GLU A 91 7.05 13.78 1.30
C GLU A 91 6.19 13.12 2.38
N ASP A 92 4.92 13.52 2.51
CA ASP A 92 3.98 12.90 3.45
C ASP A 92 3.75 11.41 3.14
N ILE A 93 3.70 11.04 1.85
CA ILE A 93 3.53 9.65 1.41
C ILE A 93 4.77 8.81 1.71
N LEU A 94 5.96 9.32 1.34
CA LEU A 94 7.23 8.64 1.60
C LEU A 94 7.50 8.48 3.11
N LYS A 95 7.12 9.47 3.90
CA LYS A 95 7.21 9.39 5.36
C LYS A 95 6.33 8.28 5.91
N ALA A 96 5.09 8.14 5.42
CA ALA A 96 4.20 7.07 5.86
C ALA A 96 4.73 5.67 5.49
N GLU A 97 5.29 5.51 4.29
CA GLU A 97 5.97 4.26 3.88
C GLU A 97 7.14 3.93 4.82
N GLN A 98 7.98 4.93 5.11
CA GLN A 98 9.13 4.77 5.99
C GLN A 98 8.73 4.41 7.43
N GLU A 99 7.72 5.07 8.00
CA GLU A 99 7.20 4.78 9.34
C GLU A 99 6.71 3.32 9.43
N LEU A 100 6.07 2.83 8.37
CA LEU A 100 5.57 1.46 8.29
C LEU A 100 6.70 0.42 8.25
N ILE A 101 7.76 0.68 7.47
CA ILE A 101 8.97 -0.16 7.43
C ILE A 101 9.67 -0.17 8.80
N GLU A 102 9.77 0.99 9.46
CA GLU A 102 10.42 1.12 10.77
C GLU A 102 9.66 0.35 11.87
N GLN A 103 8.33 0.44 11.85
CA GLN A 103 7.49 -0.30 12.78
C GLN A 103 7.64 -1.82 12.59
N ALA A 104 7.60 -2.31 11.34
CA ALA A 104 7.83 -3.72 11.04
C ALA A 104 9.22 -4.20 11.53
N ALA A 105 10.25 -3.38 11.38
CA ALA A 105 11.59 -3.67 11.89
C ALA A 105 11.66 -3.71 13.42
N ALA A 106 10.93 -2.83 14.11
CA ALA A 106 10.83 -2.80 15.57
C ALA A 106 10.13 -4.06 16.10
N ASP A 107 9.00 -4.46 15.50
CA ASP A 107 8.26 -5.66 15.89
C ASP A 107 9.08 -6.94 15.70
N ALA A 108 9.84 -7.02 14.60
CA ALA A 108 10.74 -8.14 14.35
C ALA A 108 11.86 -8.23 15.40
N LYS A 109 12.43 -7.09 15.84
CA LYS A 109 13.44 -7.06 16.91
C LYS A 109 12.85 -7.53 18.24
N THR A 110 11.66 -7.04 18.59
CA THR A 110 10.93 -7.40 19.80
C THR A 110 10.65 -8.91 19.83
N ARG A 111 10.14 -9.48 18.74
CA ARG A 111 9.88 -10.93 18.60
C ARG A 111 11.14 -11.76 18.81
N LYS A 112 12.27 -11.38 18.19
CA LYS A 112 13.57 -12.06 18.37
C LYS A 112 14.05 -11.98 19.81
N HIS A 113 13.86 -10.84 20.47
CA HIS A 113 14.25 -10.65 21.87
C HIS A 113 13.48 -11.60 22.80
N PHE A 114 12.16 -11.69 22.65
CA PHE A 114 11.33 -12.61 23.46
C PHE A 114 11.64 -14.08 23.20
N GLN A 115 11.85 -14.48 21.93
CA GLN A 115 12.25 -15.85 21.59
C GLN A 115 13.58 -16.26 22.24
N ARG A 116 14.51 -15.31 22.43
CA ARG A 116 15.78 -15.55 23.11
C ARG A 116 15.62 -15.70 24.62
N LEU A 117 14.66 -15.02 25.24
CA LEU A 117 14.40 -15.10 26.68
C LEU A 117 13.59 -16.35 27.10
N ALA A 118 12.84 -16.93 26.17
CA ALA A 118 12.02 -18.13 26.41
C ALA A 118 12.80 -19.47 26.25
N ARG A 119 14.13 -19.41 26.11
CA ARG A 119 15.04 -20.56 26.08
C ARG A 119 15.83 -20.64 27.37
#